data_AF-A0A1B6KTM0-F1
#
_entry.id   AF-A0A1B6KTM0-F1
#
_cell.length_a   1.000
_cell.length_b   1.000
_cell.length_c   1.000
_cell.angle_alpha   90.00
_cell.angle_beta   90.00
_cell.angle_gamma   90.00
#
_symmetry.space_group_name_H-M   'P 1'
#
loop_
_entity.id
_entity.type
_entity.pdbx_description
1 polymer ?
#
loop_
_entity_poly.entity_id
_entity_poly.type
_entity_poly.pdbx_seq_one_letter_code
_entity_poly.pdbx_strand_id
1 'polypeptide(L)'
;MTKVRIGLVFTTLILTAGSTTRYTNKTTTRARLSLVRGISASKQNTTKNVTEKFINMSKRKAPSSDNNPNHDFCDFLTELANYERNVNRNIYKYNAYRKAASSLAAHKTRVTSGKDARKLEGVGEKVAEKIDEFLKTGHLKKLDKIRENGTSDSINLLTRVSGIGPVKAKELVDAGITTL
;
A
#
# COMPACT_ATOMS: atom_id res chain seq x y z
N MET A 1 65.16 -1.85 -9.19
CA MET A 1 65.31 -0.74 -10.15
C MET A 1 63.95 -0.52 -10.81
N THR A 2 62.95 0.09 -10.17
CA THR A 2 62.72 1.52 -9.89
C THR A 2 62.60 2.41 -11.12
N LYS A 3 61.35 2.83 -11.44
CA LYS A 3 60.83 4.09 -12.06
C LYS A 3 59.32 3.83 -12.35
N VAL A 4 58.27 4.41 -11.72
CA VAL A 4 57.85 5.82 -11.43
C VAL A 4 57.67 6.59 -12.75
N ARG A 5 56.55 7.24 -13.16
CA ARG A 5 55.20 7.62 -12.63
C ARG A 5 54.39 8.28 -13.79
N ILE A 6 53.05 8.38 -13.65
CA ILE A 6 52.10 9.44 -14.17
C ILE A 6 51.86 9.46 -15.70
N GLY A 7 50.64 9.54 -16.27
CA GLY A 7 49.29 9.80 -15.77
C GLY A 7 48.31 9.97 -16.96
N LEU A 8 47.09 10.43 -16.63
CA LEU A 8 45.96 10.84 -17.49
C LEU A 8 44.84 9.82 -17.81
N VAL A 9 43.90 9.75 -16.86
CA VAL A 9 42.43 9.90 -16.98
C VAL A 9 41.83 9.87 -18.40
N PHE A 10 40.82 9.02 -18.65
CA PHE A 10 39.44 9.40 -19.02
C PHE A 10 38.58 8.17 -19.34
N THR A 11 37.78 7.78 -18.33
CA THR A 11 36.40 7.28 -18.41
C THR A 11 35.85 6.89 -19.80
N THR A 12 35.70 5.60 -20.07
CA THR A 12 34.75 5.10 -21.07
C THR A 12 33.42 4.76 -20.39
N LEU A 13 32.49 5.70 -20.52
CA LEU A 13 31.10 5.61 -20.11
C LEU A 13 30.37 4.57 -20.96
N ILE A 14 29.85 3.55 -20.27
CA ILE A 14 28.91 2.56 -20.80
C ILE A 14 27.58 3.26 -21.07
N LEU A 15 27.04 3.16 -22.29
CA LEU A 15 25.64 3.50 -22.53
C LEU A 15 24.95 2.38 -23.32
N THR A 16 24.46 1.40 -22.58
CA THR A 16 23.51 0.40 -23.04
C THR A 16 22.17 1.09 -23.23
N ALA A 17 21.75 1.26 -24.49
CA ALA A 17 20.47 1.86 -24.85
C ALA A 17 19.30 0.92 -24.48
N GLY A 18 18.71 1.15 -23.31
CA GLY A 18 17.44 0.55 -22.88
C GLY A 18 16.27 1.44 -23.27
N SER A 19 15.35 0.85 -24.02
CA SER A 19 14.12 1.41 -24.58
C SER A 19 13.17 2.04 -23.56
N THR A 20 13.00 3.36 -23.63
CA THR A 20 11.84 4.07 -23.02
C THR A 20 10.84 4.43 -24.10
N THR A 21 9.74 3.67 -24.18
CA THR A 21 8.56 4.03 -24.96
C THR A 21 7.87 5.22 -24.28
N ARG A 22 8.10 6.43 -24.80
CA ARG A 22 7.26 7.60 -24.49
C ARG A 22 6.08 7.61 -25.46
N TYR A 23 4.92 7.29 -24.93
CA TYR A 23 3.65 7.44 -25.64
C TYR A 23 3.27 8.93 -25.66
N THR A 24 3.46 9.60 -26.79
CA THR A 24 3.01 10.98 -27.01
C THR A 24 1.74 10.96 -27.86
N ASN A 25 0.60 11.34 -27.28
CA ASN A 25 -0.64 11.55 -28.04
C ASN A 25 -0.50 12.80 -28.92
N LYS A 26 -0.32 12.59 -30.23
CA LYS A 26 -0.48 13.61 -31.26
C LYS A 26 -1.94 13.60 -31.70
N THR A 27 -2.76 14.54 -31.21
CA THR A 27 -4.07 14.80 -31.80
C THR A 27 -3.91 15.92 -32.84
N THR A 28 -3.91 15.50 -34.10
CA THR A 28 -3.91 16.33 -35.30
C THR A 28 -5.16 17.20 -35.35
N THR A 29 -4.96 18.51 -35.40
CA THR A 29 -6.00 19.52 -35.53
C THR A 29 -6.31 19.75 -37.02
N ARG A 30 -7.60 19.58 -37.35
CA ARG A 30 -8.38 20.19 -38.45
C ARG A 30 -8.18 19.70 -39.89
N ALA A 31 -9.04 18.76 -40.26
CA ALA A 31 -9.59 18.66 -41.60
C ALA A 31 -10.70 19.72 -41.83
N ARG A 32 -10.94 19.93 -43.12
CA ARG A 32 -11.45 21.13 -43.80
C ARG A 32 -12.96 21.26 -43.73
N LEU A 33 -13.37 22.53 -43.72
CA LEU A 33 -14.71 23.09 -43.82
C LEU A 33 -15.46 22.60 -45.09
N SER A 34 -16.70 22.12 -44.94
CA SER A 34 -17.73 22.24 -45.99
C SER A 34 -19.14 22.35 -45.40
N LEU A 35 -19.76 23.51 -45.68
CA LEU A 35 -21.21 23.78 -45.78
C LEU A 35 -21.96 22.59 -46.45
N VAL A 36 -23.24 22.27 -46.22
CA VAL A 36 -24.43 23.09 -45.98
C VAL A 36 -25.66 22.20 -45.68
N ARG A 37 -26.75 22.86 -45.25
CA ARG A 37 -28.18 22.47 -45.22
C ARG A 37 -28.68 21.81 -43.93
N GLY A 38 -29.70 22.48 -43.37
CA GLY A 38 -30.22 22.25 -42.04
C GLY A 38 -31.21 21.11 -41.95
N ILE A 39 -31.51 20.76 -40.69
CA ILE A 39 -32.79 20.26 -40.20
C ILE A 39 -32.88 20.68 -38.72
N SER A 40 -34.10 21.01 -38.34
CA SER A 40 -34.60 21.67 -37.15
C SER A 40 -34.23 21.08 -35.78
N ALA A 41 -34.18 22.00 -34.81
CA ALA A 41 -34.57 21.90 -33.40
C ALA A 41 -34.90 20.51 -32.79
N SER A 42 -34.02 20.04 -31.89
CA SER A 42 -34.33 19.63 -30.50
C SER A 42 -32.99 19.34 -29.78
N LYS A 43 -32.31 20.36 -29.22
CA LYS A 43 -32.35 20.81 -27.82
C LYS A 43 -32.35 19.70 -26.74
N GLN A 44 -31.12 19.38 -26.32
CA GLN A 44 -30.68 19.17 -24.93
C GLN A 44 -31.06 17.87 -24.21
N ASN A 45 -30.24 16.81 -24.30
CA ASN A 45 -30.13 15.86 -23.17
C ASN A 45 -28.84 15.02 -23.01
N THR A 46 -27.75 15.31 -23.73
CA THR A 46 -26.57 14.41 -23.70
C THR A 46 -25.31 14.99 -23.04
N THR A 47 -25.30 16.29 -22.73
CA THR A 47 -24.09 16.98 -22.23
C THR A 47 -24.00 17.11 -20.71
N LYS A 48 -25.04 16.72 -19.95
CA LYS A 48 -25.02 16.78 -18.47
C LYS A 48 -24.39 15.56 -17.80
N ASN A 49 -24.35 14.41 -18.48
CA ASN A 49 -23.85 13.15 -17.88
C ASN A 49 -22.32 12.98 -17.93
N VAL A 50 -21.60 13.79 -18.70
CA VAL A 50 -20.13 13.68 -18.81
C VAL A 50 -19.43 14.50 -17.70
N THR A 51 -19.99 15.64 -17.32
CA THR A 51 -19.42 16.54 -16.30
C THR A 51 -19.64 16.07 -14.87
N GLU A 52 -20.73 15.36 -14.56
CA GLU A 52 -20.92 14.77 -13.22
C GLU A 52 -19.93 13.62 -12.93
N LYS A 53 -19.47 12.90 -13.96
CA LYS A 53 -18.53 11.79 -13.81
C LYS A 53 -17.12 12.23 -13.36
N PHE A 54 -16.73 13.49 -13.61
CA PHE A 54 -15.39 14.00 -13.25
C PHE A 54 -15.32 14.72 -11.90
N ILE A 55 -16.45 15.17 -11.33
CA ILE A 55 -16.46 15.88 -10.04
C ILE A 55 -16.37 14.91 -8.84
N ASN A 56 -16.59 13.62 -9.04
CA ASN A 56 -16.54 12.61 -7.97
C ASN A 56 -15.13 12.13 -7.57
N MET A 57 -14.04 12.78 -8.02
CA MET A 57 -12.66 12.40 -7.63
C MET A 57 -11.97 13.38 -6.67
N SER A 58 -12.62 14.48 -6.27
CA SER A 58 -11.96 15.55 -5.51
C SER A 58 -12.42 15.70 -4.06
N LYS A 59 -13.37 14.87 -3.58
CA LYS A 59 -13.63 14.75 -2.15
C LYS A 59 -12.81 13.60 -1.57
N ARG A 60 -11.49 13.77 -1.49
CA ARG A 60 -10.65 12.95 -0.58
C ARG A 60 -10.81 13.44 0.85
N LYS A 61 -12.05 13.49 1.36
CA LYS A 61 -12.26 13.32 2.79
C LYS A 61 -12.36 11.80 2.92
N ALA A 62 -11.34 11.16 3.48
CA ALA A 62 -11.54 9.80 3.98
C ALA A 62 -12.82 9.87 4.82
N PRO A 63 -13.88 9.09 4.52
CA PRO A 63 -15.00 9.03 5.43
C PRO A 63 -14.39 8.69 6.78
N SER A 64 -14.60 9.59 7.75
CA SER A 64 -14.06 9.44 9.08
C SER A 64 -14.35 8.02 9.52
N SER A 65 -13.29 7.24 9.71
CA SER A 65 -13.32 5.87 10.19
C SER A 65 -13.71 5.81 11.67
N ASP A 66 -14.41 6.83 12.18
CA ASP A 66 -14.58 7.12 13.59
C ASP A 66 -15.58 6.18 14.27
N ASN A 67 -16.23 5.29 13.51
CA ASN A 67 -17.08 4.26 14.11
C ASN A 67 -17.14 3.00 13.27
N ASN A 68 -15.97 2.46 12.94
CA ASN A 68 -15.93 1.12 12.37
C ASN A 68 -16.19 0.09 13.49
N PRO A 69 -17.24 -0.74 13.39
CA PRO A 69 -17.48 -1.79 14.38
C PRO A 69 -16.37 -2.85 14.42
N ASN A 70 -15.52 -2.91 13.38
CA ASN A 70 -14.43 -3.86 13.23
C ASN A 70 -13.04 -3.23 13.46
N HIS A 71 -12.95 -2.05 14.07
CA HIS A 71 -11.66 -1.35 14.26
C HIS A 71 -10.65 -2.20 15.05
N ASP A 72 -11.08 -2.91 16.10
CA ASP A 72 -10.26 -3.82 16.91
C ASP A 72 -9.51 -4.81 16.01
N PHE A 73 -10.23 -5.37 15.02
CA PHE A 73 -9.67 -6.33 14.10
C PHE A 73 -8.67 -5.69 13.14
N CYS A 74 -8.99 -4.50 12.62
CA CYS A 74 -8.12 -3.76 11.73
C CYS A 74 -6.79 -3.39 12.41
N ASP A 75 -6.83 -3.02 13.69
CA ASP A 75 -5.65 -2.61 14.46
C ASP A 75 -4.68 -3.78 14.64
N PHE A 76 -5.14 -4.91 15.19
CA PHE A 76 -4.26 -6.06 15.41
C PHE A 76 -3.75 -6.66 14.08
N LEU A 77 -4.58 -6.69 13.03
CA LEU A 77 -4.16 -7.17 11.70
C LEU A 77 -3.12 -6.25 11.08
N THR A 78 -3.26 -4.94 11.28
CA THR A 78 -2.28 -3.95 10.81
C THR A 78 -0.96 -4.09 11.55
N GLU A 79 -1.00 -4.28 12.86
CA GLU A 79 0.19 -4.53 13.69
C GLU A 79 0.92 -5.82 13.24
N LEU A 80 0.18 -6.92 13.07
CA LEU A 80 0.72 -8.18 12.53
C LEU A 80 1.32 -8.02 11.13
N ALA A 81 0.67 -7.24 10.27
CA ALA A 81 1.19 -6.97 8.93
C ALA A 81 2.56 -6.30 9.01
N ASN A 82 2.65 -5.22 9.80
CA ASN A 82 3.89 -4.46 9.96
C ASN A 82 5.01 -5.34 10.54
N TYR A 83 4.69 -6.19 11.53
CA TYR A 83 5.64 -7.17 12.06
C TYR A 83 6.16 -8.13 10.98
N GLU A 84 5.27 -8.74 10.19
CA GLU A 84 5.67 -9.71 9.16
C GLU A 84 6.49 -9.05 8.04
N ARG A 85 6.28 -7.75 7.78
CA ARG A 85 7.10 -6.97 6.84
C ARG A 85 8.46 -6.61 7.41
N ASN A 86 8.52 -6.17 8.67
CA ASN A 86 9.74 -5.60 9.23
C ASN A 86 10.67 -6.66 9.82
N VAL A 87 10.10 -7.71 10.44
CA VAL A 87 10.87 -8.80 11.06
C VAL A 87 11.05 -9.96 10.09
N ASN A 88 9.96 -10.51 9.57
CA ASN A 88 10.02 -11.70 8.69
C ASN A 88 10.26 -11.37 7.21
N ARG A 89 10.25 -10.07 6.83
CA ARG A 89 10.38 -9.61 5.44
C ARG A 89 9.43 -10.29 4.46
N ASN A 90 8.28 -10.76 4.94
CA ASN A 90 7.31 -11.49 4.14
C ASN A 90 6.23 -10.56 3.59
N ILE A 91 6.46 -10.07 2.38
CA ILE A 91 5.57 -9.14 1.68
C ILE A 91 4.21 -9.78 1.37
N TYR A 92 4.18 -11.08 1.07
CA TYR A 92 2.93 -11.80 0.75
C TYR A 92 1.99 -11.84 1.96
N LYS A 93 2.54 -12.14 3.15
CA LYS A 93 1.77 -12.12 4.40
C LYS A 93 1.33 -10.71 4.76
N TYR A 94 2.22 -9.72 4.63
CA TYR A 94 1.89 -8.30 4.82
C TYR A 94 0.68 -7.89 3.97
N ASN A 95 0.70 -8.22 2.68
CA ASN A 95 -0.38 -7.90 1.75
C ASN A 95 -1.68 -8.62 2.11
N ALA A 96 -1.62 -9.88 2.54
CA ALA A 96 -2.79 -10.63 2.97
C ALA A 96 -3.47 -10.00 4.20
N TYR A 97 -2.70 -9.64 5.23
CA TYR A 97 -3.24 -9.00 6.42
C TYR A 97 -3.77 -7.59 6.13
N ARG A 98 -3.07 -6.81 5.28
CA ARG A 98 -3.55 -5.49 4.86
C ARG A 98 -4.85 -5.57 4.06
N LYS A 99 -4.97 -6.52 3.14
CA LYS A 99 -6.23 -6.75 2.40
C LYS A 99 -7.36 -7.13 3.34
N ALA A 100 -7.12 -8.07 4.26
CA ALA A 100 -8.11 -8.46 5.24
C ALA A 100 -8.57 -7.28 6.12
N ALA A 101 -7.63 -6.46 6.62
CA ALA A 101 -7.94 -5.28 7.41
C ALA A 101 -8.78 -4.26 6.63
N SER A 102 -8.46 -4.02 5.35
CA SER A 102 -9.24 -3.14 4.49
C SER A 102 -10.66 -3.66 4.23
N SER A 103 -10.83 -4.97 4.05
CA SER A 103 -12.14 -5.58 3.81
C SER A 103 -13.01 -5.56 5.06
N LEU A 104 -12.43 -5.82 6.23
CA LEU A 104 -13.10 -5.67 7.52
C LEU A 104 -13.47 -4.20 7.77
N ALA A 105 -12.60 -3.28 7.38
CA ALA A 105 -12.87 -1.85 7.50
C ALA A 105 -14.02 -1.39 6.58
N ALA A 106 -14.17 -1.99 5.40
CA ALA A 106 -15.30 -1.70 4.51
C ALA A 106 -16.63 -2.33 4.98
N HIS A 107 -16.57 -3.30 5.88
CA HIS A 107 -17.74 -4.03 6.34
C HIS A 107 -18.51 -3.26 7.42
N LYS A 108 -19.81 -3.02 7.17
CA LYS A 108 -20.67 -2.17 8.02
C LYS A 108 -21.13 -2.84 9.31
N THR A 109 -21.09 -4.17 9.38
CA THR A 109 -21.55 -4.96 10.53
C THR A 109 -20.38 -5.56 11.27
N ARG A 110 -20.52 -5.79 12.58
CA ARG A 110 -19.49 -6.45 13.38
C ARG A 110 -19.40 -7.92 13.01
N VAL A 111 -18.19 -8.42 12.79
CA VAL A 111 -17.96 -9.85 12.53
C VAL A 111 -18.07 -10.66 13.84
N THR A 112 -18.92 -11.69 13.82
CA THR A 112 -19.21 -12.54 14.99
C THR A 112 -18.52 -13.90 14.95
N SER A 113 -18.01 -14.31 13.80
CA SER A 113 -17.24 -15.55 13.63
C SER A 113 -16.23 -15.40 12.48
N GLY A 114 -15.12 -16.10 12.58
CA GLY A 114 -14.14 -16.27 11.51
C GLY A 114 -14.75 -16.85 10.23
N LYS A 115 -15.82 -17.66 10.32
CA LYS A 115 -16.56 -18.12 9.12
C LYS A 115 -17.20 -16.96 8.35
N ASP A 116 -17.74 -15.97 9.06
CA ASP A 116 -18.31 -14.78 8.42
C ASP A 116 -17.20 -13.88 7.89
N ALA A 117 -16.08 -13.77 8.62
CA ALA A 117 -14.89 -13.08 8.13
C ALA A 117 -14.40 -13.66 6.80
N ARG A 118 -14.35 -14.99 6.66
CA ARG A 118 -13.88 -15.70 5.46
C ARG A 118 -14.75 -15.47 4.23
N LYS A 119 -16.02 -15.05 4.39
CA LYS A 119 -16.88 -14.67 3.26
C LYS A 119 -16.47 -13.35 2.63
N LEU A 120 -15.72 -12.52 3.36
CA LEU A 120 -15.23 -11.24 2.88
C LEU A 120 -14.06 -11.44 1.91
N GLU A 121 -14.02 -10.65 0.85
CA GLU A 121 -12.91 -10.69 -0.10
C GLU A 121 -11.59 -10.33 0.58
N GLY A 122 -10.54 -11.09 0.32
CA GLY A 122 -9.21 -10.84 0.91
C GLY A 122 -9.00 -11.37 2.33
N VAL A 123 -10.01 -11.99 2.96
CA VAL A 123 -9.85 -12.73 4.23
C VAL A 123 -9.63 -14.21 3.94
N GLY A 124 -8.43 -14.71 4.24
CA GLY A 124 -8.09 -16.13 4.12
C GLY A 124 -8.39 -16.94 5.39
N GLU A 125 -8.27 -18.26 5.28
CA GLU A 125 -8.48 -19.22 6.39
C GLU A 125 -7.64 -18.89 7.64
N LYS A 126 -6.33 -18.64 7.47
CA LYS A 126 -5.43 -18.28 8.57
C LYS A 126 -5.71 -16.93 9.22
N VAL A 127 -6.49 -16.07 8.56
CA VAL A 127 -6.92 -14.78 9.13
C VAL A 127 -8.23 -15.00 9.89
N ALA A 128 -9.16 -15.75 9.31
CA ALA A 128 -10.39 -16.19 9.97
C ALA A 128 -10.11 -16.92 11.29
N GLU A 129 -9.15 -17.85 11.31
CA GLU A 129 -8.72 -18.54 12.54
C GLU A 129 -8.25 -17.58 13.64
N LYS A 130 -7.50 -16.52 13.27
CA LYS A 130 -7.03 -15.50 14.24
C LYS A 130 -8.16 -14.63 14.75
N ILE A 131 -9.14 -14.34 13.90
CA ILE A 131 -10.35 -13.60 14.30
C ILE A 131 -11.17 -14.45 15.26
N ASP A 132 -11.34 -15.75 14.98
CA ASP A 132 -11.99 -16.69 15.90
C ASP A 132 -11.23 -16.85 17.22
N GLU A 133 -9.89 -16.88 17.20
CA GLU A 133 -9.07 -16.85 18.41
C GLU A 133 -9.35 -15.59 19.21
N PHE A 134 -9.21 -14.42 18.58
CA PHE A 134 -9.43 -13.12 19.23
C PHE A 134 -10.85 -12.98 19.79
N LEU A 135 -11.87 -13.49 19.11
CA LEU A 135 -13.25 -13.50 19.60
C LEU A 135 -13.45 -14.40 20.84
N LYS A 136 -12.65 -15.47 20.99
CA LYS A 136 -12.74 -16.39 22.13
C LYS A 136 -11.93 -15.94 23.33
N THR A 137 -10.71 -15.44 23.10
CA THR A 137 -9.74 -15.14 24.15
C THR A 137 -9.59 -13.65 24.43
N GLY A 138 -10.01 -12.77 23.52
CA GLY A 138 -9.75 -11.32 23.57
C GLY A 138 -8.30 -10.94 23.28
N HIS A 139 -7.40 -11.92 23.15
CA HIS A 139 -5.97 -11.74 22.98
C HIS A 139 -5.42 -12.74 21.97
N LEU A 140 -4.38 -12.34 21.23
CA LEU A 140 -3.76 -13.20 20.23
C LEU A 140 -2.39 -13.65 20.73
N LYS A 141 -2.23 -14.96 21.03
CA LYS A 141 -0.99 -15.50 21.62
C LYS A 141 0.26 -15.16 20.81
N LYS A 142 0.11 -15.08 19.49
CA LYS A 142 1.21 -14.72 18.60
C LYS A 142 1.63 -13.26 18.77
N LEU A 143 0.69 -12.35 18.98
CA LEU A 143 0.97 -10.94 19.16
C LEU A 143 1.62 -10.68 20.52
N ASP A 144 1.17 -11.37 21.56
CA ASP A 144 1.74 -11.27 22.91
C ASP A 144 3.23 -11.67 22.90
N LYS A 145 3.57 -12.80 22.26
CA LYS A 145 4.96 -13.23 22.06
C LYS A 145 5.81 -12.22 21.27
N ILE A 146 5.20 -11.52 20.32
CA ILE A 146 5.92 -10.50 19.53
C ILE A 146 6.24 -9.30 20.42
N ARG A 147 5.25 -8.85 21.21
CA ARG A 147 5.39 -7.73 22.14
C ARG A 147 6.39 -8.04 23.25
N GLU A 148 6.40 -9.26 23.78
CA GLU A 148 7.38 -9.69 24.81
C GLU A 148 8.84 -9.60 24.35
N ASN A 149 9.13 -9.87 23.07
CA ASN A 149 10.50 -9.83 22.58
C ASN A 149 11.05 -8.39 22.46
N GLY A 150 10.20 -7.35 22.41
CA GLY A 150 10.58 -5.92 22.29
C GLY A 150 11.35 -5.52 21.02
N THR A 151 11.87 -6.49 20.27
CA THR A 151 12.65 -6.33 19.04
C THR A 151 11.83 -5.64 17.94
N SER A 152 10.53 -5.97 17.83
CA SER A 152 9.65 -5.40 16.81
C SER A 152 9.46 -3.90 16.96
N ASP A 153 9.38 -3.43 18.20
CA ASP A 153 9.08 -2.02 18.52
C ASP A 153 10.31 -1.16 18.24
N SER A 154 11.49 -1.67 18.62
CA SER A 154 12.78 -1.07 18.31
C SER A 154 12.98 -0.98 16.79
N ILE A 155 12.71 -2.06 16.04
CA ILE A 155 12.80 -2.05 14.57
C ILE A 155 11.83 -1.02 13.96
N ASN A 156 10.58 -0.99 14.42
CA ASN A 156 9.57 -0.05 13.96
C ASN A 156 9.98 1.40 14.24
N LEU A 157 10.56 1.67 15.41
CA LEU A 157 11.01 2.99 15.83
C LEU A 157 12.18 3.48 14.97
N LEU A 158 13.20 2.65 14.80
CA LEU A 158 14.39 2.97 14.00
C LEU A 158 14.06 3.19 12.52
N THR A 159 13.10 2.43 11.97
CA THR A 159 12.66 2.56 10.57
C THR A 159 11.95 3.90 10.28
N ARG A 160 11.56 4.67 11.31
CA ARG A 160 10.98 6.02 11.10
C ARG A 160 12.02 7.05 10.69
N VAL A 161 13.30 6.82 10.96
CA VAL A 161 14.39 7.71 10.59
C VAL A 161 14.70 7.54 9.11
N SER A 162 14.82 8.67 8.39
CA SER A 162 15.19 8.66 6.97
C SER A 162 16.51 7.93 6.75
N GLY A 163 16.54 7.02 5.78
CA GLY A 163 17.73 6.22 5.46
C GLY A 163 17.87 4.91 6.25
N ILE A 164 17.06 4.68 7.29
CA ILE A 164 17.04 3.41 8.02
C ILE A 164 15.88 2.55 7.52
N GLY A 165 16.21 1.49 6.78
CA GLY A 165 15.24 0.45 6.39
C GLY A 165 15.17 -0.71 7.39
N PRO A 166 14.22 -1.64 7.23
CA PRO A 166 14.06 -2.79 8.14
C PRO A 166 15.32 -3.65 8.31
N VAL A 167 16.13 -3.77 7.26
CA VAL A 167 17.41 -4.51 7.30
C VAL A 167 18.37 -3.83 8.26
N LYS A 168 18.58 -2.52 8.11
CA LYS A 168 19.53 -1.77 8.94
C LYS A 168 19.01 -1.62 10.37
N ALA A 169 17.70 -1.42 10.54
CA ALA A 169 17.07 -1.40 11.85
C ALA A 169 17.30 -2.71 12.62
N LYS A 170 17.18 -3.86 11.96
CA LYS A 170 17.46 -5.16 12.58
C LYS A 170 18.92 -5.26 13.04
N GLU A 171 19.87 -4.88 12.18
CA GLU A 171 21.30 -4.87 12.54
C GLU A 171 21.59 -3.99 13.77
N LEU A 172 20.93 -2.84 13.87
CA LEU A 172 21.10 -1.93 15.01
C LEU A 172 20.55 -2.55 16.30
N VAL A 173 19.40 -3.22 16.24
CA VAL A 173 18.84 -3.93 17.39
C VAL A 173 19.71 -5.11 17.79
N ASP A 174 20.25 -5.85 16.82
CA ASP A 174 21.21 -6.93 17.07
C ASP A 174 22.53 -6.39 17.69
N ALA A 175 22.89 -5.14 17.38
CA ALA A 175 24.00 -4.40 18.01
C ALA A 175 23.63 -3.78 19.38
N GLY A 176 22.40 -3.97 19.88
CA GLY A 176 21.94 -3.47 21.17
C GLY A 176 21.38 -2.04 21.16
N ILE A 177 21.23 -1.41 19.99
CA ILE A 177 20.65 -0.08 19.85
C ILE A 177 19.13 -0.23 19.69
N THR A 178 18.38 0.13 20.73
CA THR A 178 16.92 -0.01 20.80
C THR A 178 16.16 1.31 20.87
N THR A 179 16.86 2.43 21.06
CA THR A 179 16.29 3.78 21.22
C THR A 179 16.81 4.75 20.15
N LEU A 180 16.11 5.89 19.96
CA LEU A 180 16.49 6.99 19.05
C LEU A 180 17.36 8.05 19.73
#